data_AF-K2BU87-F1
#
_entry.id   AF-K2BU87-F1
#
_cell.length_a   1.000
_cell.length_b   1.000
_cell.length_c   1.000
_cell.angle_alpha   90.00
_cell.angle_beta   90.00
_cell.angle_gamma   90.00
#
_symmetry.space_group_name_H-M   'P 1'
#
loop_
_entity.id
_entity.type
_entity.pdbx_description
1 polymer ?
#
loop_
_entity_poly.entity_id
_entity_poly.type
_entity_poly.pdbx_seq_one_letter_code
_entity_poly.pdbx_strand_id
1 'polypeptide(L)'
;MPVNFLNLKPQIQALAETAISRRSELNQKRTDCLALLMKHADNLILLQKTVEEASAQNKGLRCAVPVSETLTTHKSVSLPAPACTILAADGSQINP
;
A
#
# COMPACT_ATOMS: atom_id res chain seq x y z
N MET A 1 2.87 22.30 -27.28
CA MET A 1 1.78 23.32 -27.21
C MET A 1 2.03 24.23 -26.03
N PRO A 2 1.88 25.56 -26.16
CA PRO A 2 2.04 26.48 -25.04
C PRO A 2 0.86 26.36 -24.07
N VAL A 3 1.18 26.36 -22.78
CA VAL A 3 0.20 26.28 -21.69
C VAL A 3 -0.38 27.68 -21.44
N ASN A 4 -1.70 27.85 -21.55
CA ASN A 4 -2.35 29.14 -21.32
C ASN A 4 -2.58 29.38 -19.82
N PHE A 5 -1.70 30.15 -19.20
CA PHE A 5 -1.71 30.44 -17.77
C PHE A 5 -2.97 31.21 -17.31
N LEU A 6 -3.55 32.06 -18.16
CA LEU A 6 -4.76 32.83 -17.81
C LEU A 6 -5.98 31.91 -17.62
N ASN A 7 -6.06 30.83 -18.41
CA ASN A 7 -7.12 29.84 -18.29
C ASN A 7 -6.93 28.89 -17.09
N LEU A 8 -5.68 28.67 -16.66
CA LEU A 8 -5.35 27.77 -15.55
C LEU A 8 -5.42 28.43 -14.18
N LYS A 9 -5.17 29.74 -14.08
CA LYS A 9 -5.19 30.48 -12.83
C LYS A 9 -6.43 30.23 -11.94
N PRO A 10 -7.68 30.28 -12.46
CA PRO A 10 -8.86 29.98 -11.64
C PRO A 10 -8.93 28.51 -11.20
N GLN A 11 -8.47 27.57 -12.03
CA GLN A 11 -8.43 26.15 -11.69
C GLN A 11 -7.41 25.86 -10.58
N ILE A 12 -6.24 26.52 -10.63
CA ILE A 12 -5.21 26.44 -9.60
C ILE A 12 -5.73 26.99 -8.26
N GLN A 13 -6.44 28.12 -8.30
CA GLN A 13 -7.03 28.72 -7.09
C GLN A 13 -8.09 27.81 -6.46
N ALA A 14 -9.03 27.28 -7.25
CA ALA A 14 -10.04 26.35 -6.77
C ALA A 14 -9.41 25.05 -6.19
N LEU A 15 -8.34 24.55 -6.81
CA LEU A 15 -7.59 23.40 -6.29
C LEU A 15 -6.86 23.75 -4.98
N ALA A 16 -6.27 24.94 -4.88
CA ALA A 16 -5.59 25.39 -3.66
C ALA A 16 -6.56 25.60 -2.49
N GLU A 17 -7.75 26.15 -2.76
CA GLU A 17 -8.82 26.34 -1.76
C GLU A 17 -9.27 25.01 -1.15
N THR A 18 -9.31 23.94 -1.96
CA THR A 18 -9.70 22.60 -1.51
C THR A 18 -8.51 21.74 -1.05
N ALA A 19 -7.28 22.18 -1.24
CA ALA A 19 -6.09 21.39 -0.95
C ALA A 19 -5.93 21.10 0.56
N ILE A 20 -6.23 22.08 1.42
CA ILE A 20 -6.10 21.94 2.87
C ILE A 20 -7.13 20.94 3.41
N SER A 21 -8.40 21.07 2.99
CA SER A 21 -9.47 20.15 3.41
C SER A 21 -9.19 18.73 2.90
N ARG A 22 -8.78 18.58 1.64
CA ARG A 22 -8.40 17.28 1.06
C ARG A 22 -7.23 16.64 1.79
N ARG A 23 -6.19 17.42 2.15
CA ARG A 23 -5.06 16.92 2.94
C ARG A 23 -5.52 16.42 4.31
N SER A 24 -6.38 17.18 4.98
CA SER A 24 -6.95 16.79 6.27
C SER A 24 -7.73 15.48 6.16
N GLU A 25 -8.61 15.37 5.16
CA GLU A 25 -9.40 14.17 4.90
C GLU A 25 -8.52 12.93 4.64
N LEU A 26 -7.50 13.06 3.80
CA LEU A 26 -6.57 11.96 3.52
C LEU A 26 -5.76 11.56 4.75
N ASN A 27 -5.35 12.52 5.57
CA ASN A 27 -4.65 12.23 6.83
C ASN A 27 -5.56 11.49 7.81
N GLN A 28 -6.83 11.88 7.91
CA GLN A 28 -7.80 11.20 8.76
C GLN A 28 -8.00 9.75 8.28
N LYS A 29 -8.29 9.57 6.99
CA LYS A 29 -8.44 8.23 6.38
C LYS A 29 -7.21 7.37 6.61
N ARG A 30 -6.00 7.93 6.44
CA ARG A 30 -4.74 7.23 6.71
C ARG A 30 -4.65 6.80 8.16
N THR A 31 -5.00 7.69 9.09
CA THR A 31 -4.97 7.41 10.54
C THR A 31 -5.94 6.27 10.88
N ASP A 32 -7.17 6.32 10.36
CA ASP A 32 -8.18 5.30 10.59
C ASP A 32 -7.75 3.94 10.03
N CYS A 33 -7.18 3.93 8.81
CA CYS A 33 -6.63 2.72 8.21
C CYS A 33 -5.49 2.13 9.04
N LEU A 34 -4.56 2.97 9.52
CA LEU A 34 -3.46 2.51 10.37
C LEU A 34 -3.96 1.98 11.71
N ALA A 35 -4.96 2.63 12.32
CA ALA A 35 -5.56 2.15 13.55
C ALA A 35 -6.22 0.77 13.35
N LEU A 36 -6.92 0.57 12.24
CA LEU A 36 -7.50 -0.72 11.89
C LEU A 36 -6.43 -1.79 11.65
N LEU A 37 -5.36 -1.44 10.92
CA LEU A 37 -4.23 -2.32 10.67
C LEU A 37 -3.57 -2.76 11.99
N MET A 38 -3.26 -1.80 12.87
CA MET A 38 -2.68 -2.07 14.20
C MET A 38 -3.58 -2.95 15.05
N LYS A 39 -4.89 -2.68 15.06
CA LYS A 39 -5.87 -3.48 15.81
C LYS A 39 -5.85 -4.96 15.44
N HIS A 40 -5.54 -5.28 14.19
CA HIS A 40 -5.54 -6.65 13.68
C HIS A 40 -4.13 -7.21 13.41
N ALA A 41 -3.08 -6.43 13.61
CA ALA A 41 -1.71 -6.79 13.23
C ALA A 41 -1.21 -8.08 13.90
N ASP A 42 -1.60 -8.27 15.17
CA ASP A 42 -1.16 -9.39 16.01
C ASP A 42 -2.04 -10.63 15.88
N ASN A 43 -3.11 -10.58 15.06
CA ASN A 43 -4.01 -11.71 14.88
C ASN A 43 -3.44 -12.75 13.89
N LEU A 44 -2.29 -13.30 14.24
CA LEU A 44 -1.49 -14.18 13.40
C LEU A 44 -2.20 -15.50 13.07
N ILE A 45 -2.94 -16.06 14.02
CA ILE A 45 -3.70 -17.30 13.81
C ILE A 45 -4.78 -17.10 12.74
N LEU A 46 -5.50 -15.97 12.79
CA LEU A 46 -6.49 -15.64 11.77
C LEU A 46 -5.82 -15.50 10.40
N LEU A 47 -4.69 -14.80 10.33
CA LEU A 47 -3.94 -14.59 9.09
C LEU A 47 -3.43 -15.90 8.48
N GLN A 48 -2.94 -16.83 9.31
CA GLN A 48 -2.50 -18.14 8.84
C GLN A 48 -3.66 -18.92 8.22
N LYS A 49 -4.79 -18.98 8.93
CA LYS A 49 -5.98 -19.67 8.43
C LYS A 49 -6.49 -19.09 7.11
N THR A 50 -6.52 -17.76 6.97
CA THR A 50 -6.99 -17.13 5.72
C THR A 50 -6.08 -17.45 4.54
N VAL A 51 -4.76 -17.50 4.74
CA VAL A 51 -3.81 -17.89 3.70
C VAL A 51 -3.91 -19.37 3.36
N GLU A 52 -4.07 -20.24 4.36
CA GLU A 52 -4.28 -21.69 4.17
C GLU A 52 -5.54 -21.97 3.35
N GLU A 53 -6.67 -21.35 3.72
CA GLU A 53 -7.94 -21.48 3.00
C GLU A 53 -7.84 -20.98 1.56
N ALA A 54 -7.20 -19.81 1.34
CA ALA A 54 -7.01 -19.26 0.01
C ALA A 54 -6.09 -20.14 -0.86
N SER A 55 -5.04 -20.70 -0.27
CA SER A 55 -4.14 -21.63 -0.96
C SER A 55 -4.83 -22.95 -1.30
N ALA A 56 -5.75 -23.44 -0.46
CA ALA A 56 -6.53 -24.63 -0.73
C ALA A 56 -7.48 -24.45 -1.92
N GLN A 57 -8.08 -23.26 -2.05
CA GLN A 57 -9.00 -22.92 -3.14
C GLN A 57 -8.27 -22.59 -4.45
N ASN A 58 -7.10 -21.94 -4.38
CA ASN A 58 -6.32 -21.53 -5.53
C ASN A 58 -4.90 -22.13 -5.48
N LYS A 59 -4.73 -23.27 -6.18
CA LYS A 59 -3.42 -23.93 -6.33
C LYS A 59 -2.36 -23.08 -7.04
N GLY A 60 -2.76 -22.00 -7.71
CA GLY A 60 -1.87 -21.05 -8.37
C GLY A 60 -1.53 -19.81 -7.53
N LEU A 61 -2.01 -19.73 -6.28
CA LEU A 61 -1.74 -18.59 -5.39
C LEU A 61 -0.24 -18.50 -5.10
N ARG A 62 0.34 -17.33 -5.37
CA ARG A 62 1.74 -17.02 -5.08
C ARG A 62 1.80 -15.80 -4.17
N CYS A 63 1.92 -16.04 -2.88
CA CYS A 63 2.08 -14.99 -1.87
C CYS A 63 3.07 -15.45 -0.78
N ALA A 64 3.52 -14.51 0.05
CA ALA A 64 4.31 -14.85 1.23
C ALA A 64 3.43 -15.59 2.26
N VAL A 65 3.97 -16.65 2.86
CA VAL A 65 3.28 -17.43 3.90
C VAL A 65 3.54 -16.78 5.26
N PRO A 66 2.51 -16.47 6.05
CA PRO A 66 2.65 -15.89 7.38
C PRO A 66 3.19 -16.94 8.37
N VAL A 67 4.34 -16.67 8.99
CA VAL A 67 4.99 -17.63 9.91
C VAL A 67 4.89 -17.16 11.37
N SER A 68 5.69 -16.18 11.76
CA SER A 68 5.76 -15.70 13.15
C SER A 68 5.71 -14.18 13.27
N GLU A 69 5.69 -13.49 12.15
CA GLU A 69 5.75 -12.04 12.06
C GLU A 69 4.34 -11.47 12.00
N THR A 70 4.10 -10.41 12.77
CA THR A 70 2.85 -9.64 12.71
C THR A 70 2.78 -8.89 11.37
N LEU A 71 1.58 -8.51 10.93
CA LEU A 71 1.39 -7.82 9.63
C LEU A 71 2.19 -6.53 9.50
N THR A 72 2.59 -5.94 10.61
CA THR A 72 3.31 -4.66 10.66
C THR A 72 4.77 -4.81 11.04
N THR A 73 5.29 -6.04 10.97
CA THR A 73 6.71 -6.31 11.13
C THR A 73 7.48 -5.58 10.04
N HIS A 74 8.45 -4.77 10.48
CA HIS A 74 9.41 -4.10 9.63
C HIS A 74 10.80 -4.49 10.13
N LYS A 75 11.69 -4.84 9.21
CA LYS A 75 13.08 -5.18 9.50
C LYS A 75 13.99 -4.33 8.63
N SER A 76 14.96 -3.68 9.26
CA SER A 76 16.02 -2.97 8.55
C SER A 76 16.86 -3.98 7.76
N VAL A 77 17.21 -3.62 6.52
CA VAL A 77 18.14 -4.41 5.71
C VAL A 77 19.58 -4.03 6.05
N SER A 78 20.47 -5.02 6.08
CA SER A 78 21.92 -4.80 6.15
C SER A 78 22.47 -4.58 4.74
N LEU A 79 23.26 -3.51 4.55
CA LEU A 79 23.87 -3.15 3.28
C LEU A 79 25.40 -3.32 3.33
N PRO A 80 26.06 -3.72 2.23
CA PRO A 80 25.49 -3.96 0.90
C PRO A 80 24.70 -5.28 0.84
N ALA A 81 23.54 -5.25 0.18
CA ALA A 81 22.77 -6.46 -0.06
C ALA A 81 23.54 -7.38 -1.03
N PRO A 82 23.49 -8.71 -0.85
CA PRO A 82 24.04 -9.64 -1.83
C PRO A 82 23.31 -9.49 -3.17
N ALA A 83 23.99 -9.81 -4.27
CA ALA A 83 23.37 -9.83 -5.58
C ALA A 83 22.16 -10.78 -5.57
N CYS A 84 20.97 -10.27 -5.86
CA CYS A 84 19.73 -11.04 -5.85
C CYS A 84 18.83 -10.65 -7.02
N THR A 85 17.97 -11.57 -7.45
CA THR A 85 16.92 -11.31 -8.43
C THR A 85 15.72 -10.73 -7.71
N ILE A 86 15.38 -9.48 -8.01
CA ILE A 86 14.16 -8.85 -7.50
C ILE A 86 12.99 -9.33 -8.38
N LEU A 87 12.09 -10.10 -7.79
CA LEU A 87 10.82 -10.45 -8.42
C LEU A 87 9.77 -9.45 -7.93
N ALA A 88 9.43 -8.46 -8.76
CA ALA A 88 8.34 -7.55 -8.47
C ALA A 88 7.01 -8.30 -8.69
N ALA A 89 6.29 -8.57 -7.60
CA ALA A 89 4.94 -9.16 -7.64
C ALA A 89 3.85 -8.06 -7.67
N ASP A 90 4.09 -6.97 -8.39
CA ASP A 90 3.08 -5.91 -8.54
C ASP A 90 2.23 -6.18 -9.79
N GLY A 91 0.98 -6.58 -9.58
CA GLY A 91 -0.02 -6.78 -10.62
C GLY A 91 -0.62 -5.49 -11.19
N SER A 92 -0.17 -4.30 -10.76
CA SER A 92 -0.69 -3.02 -11.25
C SER A 92 0.09 -2.45 -12.45
N GLN A 93 1.12 -3.15 -12.95
CA GLN A 93 1.87 -2.72 -14.13
C GLN A 93 2.20 -3.86 -15.10
N ILE A 94 1.23 -4.28 -15.93
CA ILE A 94 1.52 -4.69 -17.33
C ILE A 94 0.35 -4.25 -18.22
N ASN A 95 0.48 -3.08 -18.85
CA ASN A 95 0.00 -2.90 -20.22
C ASN A 95 1.26 -3.03 -21.09
N PRO A 96 1.25 -3.86 -22.15
CA PRO A 96 2.45 -4.23 -22.91
C PRO A 96 3.16 -3.02 -23.53
#